data_AF-A0A158D8P3-F1
#
_entry.id   AF-A0A158D8P3-F1
#
_cell.length_a   1.000
_cell.length_b   1.000
_cell.length_c   1.000
_cell.angle_alpha   90.00
_cell.angle_beta   90.00
_cell.angle_gamma   90.00
#
_symmetry.space_group_name_H-M   'P 1'
#
loop_
_entity.id
_entity.type
_entity.pdbx_description
1 polymer ?
#
loop_
_entity_poly.entity_id
_entity_poly.type
_entity_poly.pdbx_seq_one_letter_code
_entity_poly.pdbx_strand_id
1 'polypeptide(L)'
;MLRLRHFRALTVAVFLAACAAPIGHALAQSADAATVKRGEYLARAGDCIACHTLPAGKTFGGGRPMDTPFGTLYTPNISSDKETGIGKWTAGEFYTMMHTGKSRDGSVLYPAMPYTSYTKVTRADSDAIYAFLMSTPAVHQPNRPHELRFPFNRRELLYGWRSLFFREGVYQPDATQSAEWNRGAYLVEGLGHCSMCHTAINALGGNVKSKAFEGGLIPIQNWYAPSLTSNKEAGLGDWSMDDIVGLLHAGVSNRGAVYGPMAEVVYDSLQYLSEDDVRAMAVYLKALPARSGDKSEPPSQAVVEQQTSLSPLGKKIYDQHCAECHAAQGQGKPPDFPPLANNQSIVMHSSVNPIRMVLNGGYPPGTFKNPKPYGMPPFAQSLSDVEVAAVVTYIRTAWGNRGTPVSVKEVNELRSAPLY
;
A
#
# COMPACT_ATOMS: atom_id res chain seq x y z
N MET A 1 -62.33 -82.26 -25.56
CA MET A 1 -61.73 -81.87 -24.27
C MET A 1 -60.72 -80.76 -24.51
N LEU A 2 -60.95 -79.62 -23.85
CA LEU A 2 -60.02 -78.56 -23.36
C LEU A 2 -58.80 -78.18 -24.21
N ARG A 3 -58.73 -76.99 -24.84
CA ARG A 3 -58.63 -75.58 -24.34
C ARG A 3 -57.20 -75.04 -24.36
N LEU A 4 -57.02 -74.06 -25.25
CA LEU A 4 -56.15 -72.87 -25.25
C LEU A 4 -55.21 -72.66 -24.04
N ARG A 5 -53.98 -72.20 -24.33
CA ARG A 5 -53.56 -70.81 -24.02
C ARG A 5 -52.25 -70.43 -24.70
N HIS A 6 -52.27 -69.24 -25.31
CA HIS A 6 -51.15 -68.55 -25.94
C HIS A 6 -50.19 -67.99 -24.87
N PHE A 7 -48.88 -68.16 -25.08
CA PHE A 7 -47.85 -67.43 -24.34
C PHE A 7 -47.25 -66.34 -25.24
N ARG A 8 -47.43 -65.09 -24.82
CA ARG A 8 -46.83 -63.90 -25.43
C ARG A 8 -45.35 -63.83 -25.08
N ALA A 9 -44.54 -63.49 -26.08
CA ALA A 9 -43.14 -63.10 -25.94
C ALA A 9 -43.02 -61.83 -25.09
N LEU A 10 -42.11 -61.82 -24.12
CA LEU A 10 -41.67 -60.63 -23.40
C LEU A 10 -40.19 -60.42 -23.70
N THR A 11 -39.90 -59.59 -24.70
CA THR A 11 -38.56 -59.10 -24.99
C THR A 11 -38.21 -58.04 -23.94
N VAL A 12 -37.30 -58.36 -23.03
CA VAL A 12 -36.73 -57.39 -22.09
C VAL A 12 -35.70 -56.56 -22.86
N ALA A 13 -36.10 -55.36 -23.30
CA ALA A 13 -35.19 -54.35 -23.79
C ALA A 13 -34.44 -53.73 -22.60
N VAL A 14 -33.19 -54.12 -22.41
CA VAL A 14 -32.26 -53.45 -21.50
C VAL A 14 -31.90 -52.10 -22.12
N PHE A 15 -32.56 -51.03 -21.67
CA PHE A 15 -32.11 -49.67 -21.92
C PHE A 15 -30.85 -49.41 -21.07
N LEU A 16 -29.66 -49.58 -21.67
CA LEU A 16 -28.45 -48.91 -21.19
C LEU A 16 -28.60 -47.41 -21.50
N ALA A 17 -29.30 -46.68 -20.64
CA ALA A 17 -29.19 -45.23 -20.60
C ALA A 17 -27.81 -44.90 -20.03
N ALA A 18 -26.87 -44.57 -20.92
CA ALA A 18 -25.60 -43.99 -20.52
C ALA A 18 -25.89 -42.66 -19.78
N CYS A 19 -25.79 -42.69 -18.45
CA CYS A 19 -25.75 -41.49 -17.62
C CYS A 19 -24.45 -40.72 -17.89
N ALA A 20 -24.39 -40.01 -19.01
CA ALA A 20 -23.42 -38.95 -19.24
C ALA A 20 -24.07 -37.62 -18.84
N ALA A 21 -24.02 -37.31 -17.54
CA ALA A 21 -24.28 -35.97 -16.99
C ALA A 21 -23.02 -35.51 -16.22
N PRO A 22 -22.77 -34.20 -16.07
CA PRO A 22 -21.90 -33.44 -16.95
C PRO A 22 -20.55 -33.11 -16.28
N ILE A 23 -19.53 -33.91 -16.55
CA ILE A 23 -18.16 -33.64 -16.08
C ILE A 23 -17.66 -32.26 -16.56
N GLY A 24 -18.09 -31.82 -17.76
CA GLY A 24 -17.73 -30.52 -18.32
C GLY A 24 -18.32 -29.29 -17.60
N HIS A 25 -19.54 -29.38 -17.04
CA HIS A 25 -20.16 -28.25 -16.32
C HIS A 25 -19.52 -28.05 -14.94
N ALA A 26 -19.23 -29.14 -14.23
CA ALA A 26 -18.56 -29.08 -12.93
C ALA A 26 -17.12 -28.53 -13.06
N LEU A 27 -16.39 -28.95 -14.11
CA LEU A 27 -15.04 -28.43 -14.39
C LEU A 27 -15.08 -26.94 -14.78
N ALA A 28 -16.01 -26.51 -15.63
CA ALA A 28 -16.16 -25.10 -16.01
C ALA A 28 -16.55 -24.20 -14.82
N GLN A 29 -17.49 -24.65 -13.98
CA GLN A 29 -17.90 -23.91 -12.78
C GLN A 29 -16.77 -23.84 -11.74
N SER A 30 -15.96 -24.90 -11.61
CA SER A 30 -14.78 -24.90 -10.73
C SER A 30 -13.66 -23.97 -11.23
N ALA A 31 -13.47 -23.88 -12.55
CA ALA A 31 -12.48 -23.00 -13.17
C ALA A 31 -12.89 -21.51 -13.05
N ASP A 32 -14.18 -21.21 -13.15
CA ASP A 32 -14.72 -19.86 -12.92
C ASP A 32 -14.55 -19.42 -11.45
N ALA A 33 -14.87 -20.31 -10.50
CA ALA A 33 -14.66 -20.05 -9.06
C ALA A 33 -13.18 -19.85 -8.70
N ALA A 34 -12.27 -20.64 -9.27
CA ALA A 34 -10.83 -20.48 -9.06
C ALA A 34 -10.31 -19.14 -9.62
N THR A 35 -10.83 -18.72 -10.78
CA THR A 35 -10.50 -17.44 -11.41
C THR A 35 -10.98 -16.26 -10.56
N VAL A 36 -12.22 -16.31 -10.07
CA VAL A 36 -12.78 -15.30 -9.16
C VAL A 36 -11.98 -15.23 -7.86
N LYS A 37 -11.62 -16.36 -7.25
CA LYS A 37 -10.79 -16.39 -6.04
C LYS A 37 -9.40 -15.79 -6.26
N ARG A 38 -8.77 -16.09 -7.41
CA ARG A 38 -7.51 -15.45 -7.82
C ARG A 38 -7.69 -13.94 -8.01
N GLY A 39 -8.80 -13.53 -8.63
CA GLY A 39 -9.16 -12.14 -8.82
C GLY A 39 -9.32 -11.38 -7.51
N GLU A 40 -9.98 -11.98 -6.53
CA GLU A 40 -10.12 -11.41 -5.17
C GLU A 40 -8.75 -11.20 -4.54
N TYR A 41 -7.89 -12.21 -4.58
CA TYR A 41 -6.52 -12.15 -4.07
C TYR A 41 -5.71 -11.01 -4.70
N LEU A 42 -5.79 -10.85 -6.02
CA LEU A 42 -5.07 -9.81 -6.75
C LEU A 42 -5.71 -8.42 -6.56
N ALA A 43 -7.03 -8.33 -6.43
CA ALA A 43 -7.72 -7.08 -6.12
C ALA A 43 -7.37 -6.57 -4.72
N ARG A 44 -7.14 -7.48 -3.75
CA ARG A 44 -6.53 -7.17 -2.46
C ARG A 44 -5.11 -6.68 -2.63
N ALA A 45 -4.25 -7.45 -3.33
CA ALA A 45 -2.86 -7.08 -3.58
C ALA A 45 -2.68 -5.69 -4.23
N GLY A 46 -3.63 -5.29 -5.07
CA GLY A 46 -3.67 -4.01 -5.76
C GLY A 46 -4.55 -2.95 -5.11
N ASP A 47 -4.78 -3.02 -3.79
CA ASP A 47 -5.47 -1.99 -3.00
C ASP A 47 -6.82 -1.52 -3.57
N CYS A 48 -7.49 -2.37 -4.37
CA CYS A 48 -8.71 -1.97 -5.10
C CYS A 48 -9.82 -1.59 -4.11
N ILE A 49 -9.92 -2.35 -3.02
CA ILE A 49 -10.91 -2.12 -1.96
C ILE A 49 -10.58 -0.83 -1.21
N ALA A 50 -9.30 -0.61 -0.86
CA ALA A 50 -8.85 0.56 -0.10
C ALA A 50 -9.22 1.87 -0.81
N CYS A 51 -9.03 1.94 -2.12
CA CYS A 51 -9.32 3.15 -2.89
C CYS A 51 -10.80 3.25 -3.28
N HIS A 52 -11.43 2.16 -3.72
CA HIS A 52 -12.77 2.20 -4.31
C HIS A 52 -13.90 1.90 -3.33
N THR A 53 -13.63 1.90 -2.02
CA THR A 53 -14.63 1.74 -0.97
C THR A 53 -14.52 2.90 0.02
N LEU A 54 -15.64 3.55 0.30
CA LEU A 54 -15.72 4.54 1.38
C LEU A 54 -15.73 3.84 2.74
N PRO A 55 -15.18 4.46 3.80
CA PRO A 55 -15.43 4.01 5.17
C PRO A 55 -16.94 3.89 5.44
N ALA A 56 -17.39 2.73 5.92
CA ALA A 56 -18.81 2.36 6.09
C ALA A 56 -19.68 2.40 4.81
N GLY A 57 -19.07 2.53 3.64
CA GLY A 57 -19.72 2.46 2.33
C GLY A 57 -19.89 1.03 1.82
N LYS A 58 -20.57 0.89 0.68
CA LYS A 58 -20.65 -0.39 -0.03
C LYS A 58 -19.33 -0.66 -0.77
N THR A 59 -18.82 -1.88 -0.68
CA THR A 59 -17.59 -2.30 -1.35
C THR A 59 -17.63 -1.95 -2.83
N PHE A 60 -16.56 -1.32 -3.33
CA PHE A 60 -16.41 -0.89 -4.73
C PHE A 60 -17.37 0.22 -5.21
N GLY A 61 -18.17 0.82 -4.33
CA GLY A 61 -19.08 1.92 -4.66
C GLY A 61 -18.40 3.24 -5.04
N GLY A 62 -17.08 3.37 -4.83
CA GLY A 62 -16.32 4.57 -5.13
C GLY A 62 -16.65 5.76 -4.21
N GLY A 63 -16.21 6.93 -4.64
CA GLY A 63 -16.49 8.21 -3.99
C GLY A 63 -15.47 8.64 -2.93
N ARG A 64 -14.39 7.87 -2.69
CA ARG A 64 -13.36 8.24 -1.71
C ARG A 64 -12.62 9.50 -2.19
N PRO A 65 -12.59 10.59 -1.39
CA PRO A 65 -11.78 11.76 -1.71
C PRO A 65 -10.30 11.43 -1.51
N MET A 66 -9.47 11.90 -2.43
CA MET A 66 -8.02 11.85 -2.36
C MET A 66 -7.49 13.26 -2.59
N ASP A 67 -7.08 13.91 -1.50
CA ASP A 67 -6.50 15.23 -1.56
C ASP A 67 -5.08 15.17 -2.14
N THR A 68 -4.83 16.03 -3.10
CA THR A 68 -3.51 16.18 -3.74
C THR A 68 -3.12 17.66 -3.76
N PRO A 69 -1.84 17.99 -4.00
CA PRO A 69 -1.43 19.38 -4.22
C PRO A 69 -2.18 20.07 -5.37
N PHE A 70 -2.79 19.29 -6.25
CA PHE A 70 -3.47 19.75 -7.47
C PHE A 70 -4.99 19.90 -7.29
N GLY A 71 -5.53 19.59 -6.11
CA GLY A 71 -6.96 19.51 -5.81
C GLY A 71 -7.39 18.10 -5.41
N THR A 72 -8.70 17.87 -5.33
CA THR A 72 -9.25 16.62 -4.81
C THR A 72 -9.69 15.70 -5.95
N LEU A 73 -9.15 14.49 -5.96
CA LEU A 73 -9.60 13.40 -6.82
C LEU A 73 -10.65 12.57 -6.09
N TYR A 74 -11.54 11.92 -6.83
CA TYR A 74 -12.58 11.05 -6.27
C TYR A 74 -12.49 9.70 -6.97
N THR A 75 -12.44 8.61 -6.21
CA THR A 75 -12.37 7.27 -6.80
C THR A 75 -13.68 6.90 -7.48
N PRO A 76 -13.65 6.27 -8.67
CA PRO A 76 -14.88 5.85 -9.34
C PRO A 76 -15.46 4.59 -8.69
N ASN A 77 -16.75 4.36 -8.91
CA ASN A 77 -17.45 3.11 -8.66
C ASN A 77 -16.95 2.05 -9.65
N ILE A 78 -16.43 0.94 -9.12
CA ILE A 78 -15.92 -0.20 -9.92
C ILE A 78 -16.71 -1.48 -9.67
N SER A 79 -17.91 -1.36 -9.10
CA SER A 79 -18.83 -2.51 -8.93
C SER A 79 -19.38 -3.00 -10.27
N SER A 80 -20.05 -4.15 -10.25
CA SER A 80 -20.73 -4.77 -11.41
C SER A 80 -21.96 -4.00 -11.90
N ASP A 81 -22.28 -2.84 -11.32
CA ASP A 81 -23.41 -2.00 -11.74
C ASP A 81 -23.25 -1.53 -13.20
N LYS A 82 -24.32 -1.65 -13.99
CA LYS A 82 -24.30 -1.39 -15.44
C LYS A 82 -24.44 0.09 -15.80
N GLU A 83 -24.84 0.94 -14.87
CA GLU A 83 -25.12 2.36 -15.15
C GLU A 83 -24.05 3.28 -14.58
N THR A 84 -23.63 2.99 -13.36
CA THR A 84 -22.72 3.82 -12.57
C THR A 84 -21.38 3.15 -12.29
N GLY A 85 -21.31 1.81 -12.39
CA GLY A 85 -20.10 1.01 -12.24
C GLY A 85 -19.47 0.56 -13.58
N ILE A 86 -18.73 -0.55 -13.54
CA ILE A 86 -18.04 -1.11 -14.71
C ILE A 86 -18.81 -2.24 -15.39
N GLY A 87 -20.09 -2.47 -15.06
CA GLY A 87 -20.85 -3.63 -15.52
C GLY A 87 -21.12 -3.70 -17.03
N LYS A 88 -20.85 -2.62 -17.79
CA LYS A 88 -20.91 -2.59 -19.26
C LYS A 88 -19.53 -2.69 -19.92
N TRP A 89 -18.45 -2.71 -19.14
CA TRP A 89 -17.10 -2.87 -19.65
C TRP A 89 -16.88 -4.33 -20.04
N THR A 90 -15.99 -4.56 -20.99
CA THR A 90 -15.45 -5.88 -21.32
C THR A 90 -14.13 -6.12 -20.58
N ALA A 91 -13.72 -7.38 -20.44
CA ALA A 91 -12.40 -7.72 -19.89
C ALA A 91 -11.25 -7.04 -20.68
N GLY A 92 -11.38 -6.90 -22.00
CA GLY A 92 -10.40 -6.21 -22.85
C GLY A 92 -10.32 -4.70 -22.60
N GLU A 93 -11.45 -4.04 -22.38
CA GLU A 93 -11.49 -2.61 -22.00
C GLU A 93 -10.89 -2.41 -20.61
N PHE A 94 -11.19 -3.30 -19.66
CA PHE A 94 -10.59 -3.27 -18.32
C PHE A 94 -9.08 -3.46 -18.35
N TYR A 95 -8.59 -4.45 -19.11
CA TYR A 95 -7.16 -4.67 -19.33
C TYR A 95 -6.48 -3.44 -19.95
N THR A 96 -7.10 -2.83 -20.97
CA THR A 96 -6.59 -1.62 -21.62
C THR A 96 -6.49 -0.47 -20.62
N MET A 97 -7.47 -0.31 -19.74
CA MET A 97 -7.46 0.71 -18.69
C MET A 97 -6.32 0.47 -17.70
N MET A 98 -6.16 -0.75 -17.20
CA MET A 98 -5.06 -1.09 -16.30
C MET A 98 -3.69 -0.88 -16.97
N HIS A 99 -3.56 -1.26 -18.24
CA HIS A 99 -2.28 -1.25 -18.95
C HIS A 99 -1.86 0.10 -19.46
N THR A 100 -2.83 0.90 -19.90
CA THR A 100 -2.57 2.12 -20.64
C THR A 100 -3.09 3.35 -19.91
N GLY A 101 -3.89 3.21 -18.85
CA GLY A 101 -4.54 4.33 -18.19
C GLY A 101 -5.55 5.04 -19.08
N LYS A 102 -6.18 4.34 -20.04
CA LYS A 102 -7.26 4.87 -20.88
C LYS A 102 -8.59 4.25 -20.47
N SER A 103 -9.57 5.10 -20.19
CA SER A 103 -10.94 4.70 -19.92
C SER A 103 -11.61 4.16 -21.20
N ARG A 104 -12.77 3.52 -21.03
CA ARG A 104 -13.60 2.98 -22.12
C ARG A 104 -14.00 4.02 -23.17
N ASP A 105 -14.18 5.27 -22.77
CA ASP A 105 -14.49 6.39 -23.66
C ASP A 105 -13.24 6.99 -24.36
N GLY A 106 -12.06 6.41 -24.14
CA GLY A 106 -10.78 6.88 -24.67
C GLY A 106 -10.12 7.99 -23.85
N SER A 107 -10.76 8.51 -22.80
CA SER A 107 -10.16 9.52 -21.93
C SER A 107 -8.99 8.95 -21.12
N VAL A 108 -7.93 9.73 -20.96
CA VAL A 108 -6.75 9.33 -20.17
C VAL A 108 -7.00 9.56 -18.68
N LEU A 109 -6.68 8.59 -17.82
CA LEU A 109 -6.86 8.67 -16.37
C LEU A 109 -5.78 9.53 -15.71
N TYR A 110 -6.15 10.19 -14.61
CA TYR A 110 -5.16 10.79 -13.71
C TYR A 110 -4.30 9.70 -13.07
N PRO A 111 -2.98 9.93 -12.90
CA PRO A 111 -2.03 8.90 -12.44
C PRO A 111 -2.18 8.53 -10.96
N ALA A 112 -3.16 9.10 -10.24
CA ALA A 112 -3.60 8.57 -8.96
C ALA A 112 -4.22 7.17 -9.11
N MET A 113 -4.82 6.85 -10.27
CA MET A 113 -4.99 5.46 -10.65
C MET A 113 -3.60 4.94 -11.06
N PRO A 114 -3.08 3.89 -10.41
CA PRO A 114 -1.69 3.43 -10.53
C PRO A 114 -1.39 2.67 -11.84
N TYR A 115 -1.92 3.10 -12.98
CA TYR A 115 -1.73 2.43 -14.28
C TYR A 115 -0.27 2.39 -14.73
N THR A 116 0.57 3.29 -14.21
CA THR A 116 2.02 3.27 -14.46
C THR A 116 2.70 2.05 -13.85
N SER A 117 2.11 1.47 -12.81
CA SER A 117 2.52 0.23 -12.17
C SER A 117 1.69 -0.94 -12.71
N TYR A 118 0.37 -0.79 -12.85
CA TYR A 118 -0.53 -1.86 -13.28
C TYR A 118 -0.31 -2.33 -14.72
N THR A 119 0.39 -1.53 -15.54
CA THR A 119 0.92 -1.97 -16.83
C THR A 119 1.81 -3.22 -16.74
N LYS A 120 2.34 -3.54 -15.55
CA LYS A 120 3.14 -4.74 -15.31
C LYS A 120 2.30 -6.01 -15.17
N VAL A 121 1.00 -5.90 -14.87
CA VAL A 121 0.11 -7.02 -14.56
C VAL A 121 -0.08 -7.89 -15.80
N THR A 122 -0.13 -9.21 -15.65
CA THR A 122 -0.37 -10.08 -16.81
C THR A 122 -1.81 -10.00 -17.28
N ARG A 123 -2.07 -10.37 -18.54
CA ARG A 123 -3.45 -10.44 -19.07
C ARG A 123 -4.35 -11.37 -18.24
N ALA A 124 -3.83 -12.55 -17.88
CA ALA A 124 -4.57 -13.52 -17.07
C ALA A 124 -4.94 -12.96 -15.70
N ASP A 125 -4.03 -12.23 -15.05
CA ASP A 125 -4.28 -11.61 -13.75
C ASP A 125 -5.28 -10.44 -13.84
N SER A 126 -5.20 -9.64 -14.90
CA SER A 126 -6.19 -8.59 -15.17
C SER A 126 -7.59 -9.17 -15.42
N ASP A 127 -7.69 -10.26 -16.18
CA ASP A 127 -8.97 -10.93 -16.45
C ASP A 127 -9.54 -11.55 -15.18
N ALA A 128 -8.69 -12.10 -14.31
CA ALA A 128 -9.10 -12.63 -13.00
C ALA A 128 -9.66 -11.52 -12.10
N ILE A 129 -8.96 -10.38 -11.98
CA ILE A 129 -9.44 -9.22 -11.22
C ILE A 129 -10.80 -8.76 -11.75
N TYR A 130 -10.93 -8.63 -13.07
CA TYR A 130 -12.19 -8.23 -13.70
C TYR A 130 -13.32 -9.22 -13.39
N ALA A 131 -13.08 -10.53 -13.51
CA ALA A 131 -14.06 -11.57 -13.19
C ALA A 131 -14.52 -11.45 -11.73
N PHE A 132 -13.60 -11.21 -10.79
CA PHE A 132 -13.94 -10.97 -9.39
C PHE A 132 -14.81 -9.72 -9.20
N LEU A 133 -14.42 -8.57 -9.78
CA LEU A 133 -15.23 -7.35 -9.69
C LEU A 133 -16.64 -7.56 -10.24
N MET A 134 -16.77 -8.28 -11.35
CA MET A 134 -18.05 -8.61 -11.96
C MET A 134 -18.89 -9.60 -11.15
N SER A 135 -18.27 -10.38 -10.25
CA SER A 135 -18.96 -11.28 -9.32
C SER A 135 -19.50 -10.57 -8.07
N THR A 136 -19.04 -9.35 -7.80
CA THR A 136 -19.43 -8.59 -6.60
C THR A 136 -20.83 -7.97 -6.72
N PRO A 137 -21.52 -7.68 -5.60
CA PRO A 137 -22.82 -7.01 -5.63
C PRO A 137 -22.75 -5.65 -6.34
N ALA A 138 -23.71 -5.39 -7.22
CA ALA A 138 -23.83 -4.11 -7.90
C ALA A 138 -24.12 -2.99 -6.88
N VAL A 139 -23.41 -1.88 -7.02
CA VAL A 139 -23.65 -0.67 -6.24
C VAL A 139 -24.07 0.43 -7.20
N HIS A 140 -25.35 0.83 -7.15
CA HIS A 140 -25.84 1.94 -7.97
C HIS A 140 -25.51 3.27 -7.27
N GLN A 141 -24.36 3.85 -7.63
CA GLN A 141 -23.84 5.09 -7.05
C GLN A 141 -23.09 5.88 -8.12
N PRO A 142 -23.62 7.04 -8.57
CA PRO A 142 -22.96 7.88 -9.57
C PRO A 142 -21.58 8.38 -9.12
N ASN A 143 -20.64 8.43 -10.07
CA ASN A 143 -19.31 8.98 -9.85
C ASN A 143 -19.36 10.49 -9.61
N ARG A 144 -18.51 10.97 -8.71
CA ARG A 144 -18.31 12.41 -8.47
C ARG A 144 -17.22 12.97 -9.40
N PRO A 145 -17.44 14.12 -10.06
CA PRO A 145 -16.39 14.81 -10.80
C PRO A 145 -15.23 15.22 -9.89
N HIS A 146 -14.00 15.21 -10.41
CA HIS A 146 -12.84 15.70 -9.68
C HIS A 146 -12.87 17.22 -9.48
N GLU A 147 -12.31 17.67 -8.35
CA GLU A 147 -12.21 19.08 -7.96
C GLU A 147 -10.75 19.54 -8.06
N LEU A 148 -10.22 19.44 -9.28
CA LEU A 148 -8.85 19.84 -9.58
C LEU A 148 -8.78 21.33 -9.91
N ARG A 149 -7.67 21.96 -9.50
CA ARG A 149 -7.38 23.36 -9.77
C ARG A 149 -6.81 23.51 -11.18
N PHE A 150 -7.12 24.62 -11.85
CA PHE A 150 -6.44 24.96 -13.10
C PHE A 150 -4.93 25.10 -12.87
N PRO A 151 -4.05 24.60 -13.77
CA PRO A 151 -4.37 23.95 -15.04
C PRO A 151 -4.60 22.42 -14.96
N PHE A 152 -4.48 21.81 -13.79
CA PHE A 152 -4.53 20.35 -13.60
C PHE A 152 -5.90 19.71 -13.87
N ASN A 153 -6.97 20.50 -13.96
CA ASN A 153 -8.29 20.02 -14.41
C ASN A 153 -8.39 19.75 -15.92
N ARG A 154 -7.38 20.15 -16.71
CA ARG A 154 -7.32 19.96 -18.17
C ARG A 154 -6.74 18.59 -18.51
N ARG A 155 -7.63 17.63 -18.82
CA ARG A 155 -7.32 16.21 -19.06
C ARG A 155 -6.27 16.01 -20.17
N GLU A 156 -6.23 16.89 -21.17
CA GLU A 156 -5.29 16.85 -22.30
C GLU A 156 -3.82 17.05 -21.89
N LEU A 157 -3.55 17.72 -20.77
CA LEU A 157 -2.18 17.88 -20.27
C LEU A 157 -1.56 16.54 -19.86
N LEU A 158 -2.41 15.54 -19.58
CA LEU A 158 -1.96 14.20 -19.25
C LEU A 158 -1.25 13.51 -20.43
N TYR A 159 -1.50 13.90 -21.69
CA TYR A 159 -0.72 13.35 -22.82
C TYR A 159 0.76 13.71 -22.72
N GLY A 160 1.07 14.96 -22.35
CA GLY A 160 2.43 15.41 -22.08
C GLY A 160 3.02 14.71 -20.86
N TRP A 161 2.27 14.65 -19.75
CA TRP A 161 2.70 13.96 -18.53
C TRP A 161 3.07 12.49 -18.79
N ARG A 162 2.23 11.77 -19.54
CA ARG A 162 2.45 10.36 -19.89
C ARG A 162 3.73 10.16 -20.70
N SER A 163 4.03 11.08 -21.62
CA SER A 163 5.26 11.02 -22.43
C SER A 163 6.54 11.10 -21.58
N LEU A 164 6.45 11.71 -20.39
CA LEU A 164 7.56 11.86 -19.46
C LEU A 164 7.64 10.70 -18.44
N PHE A 165 6.49 10.23 -17.94
CA PHE A 165 6.43 9.40 -16.73
C PHE A 165 5.83 8.01 -16.93
N PHE A 166 5.31 7.68 -18.12
CA PHE A 166 4.68 6.39 -18.38
C PHE A 166 5.42 5.60 -19.47
N ARG A 167 5.67 4.32 -19.19
CA ARG A 167 6.15 3.33 -20.15
C ARG A 167 5.30 2.09 -20.02
N GLU A 168 4.57 1.77 -21.08
CA GLU A 168 3.73 0.58 -21.14
C GLU A 168 4.57 -0.70 -21.18
N GLY A 169 4.11 -1.74 -20.49
CA GLY A 169 4.63 -3.09 -20.70
C GLY A 169 4.50 -4.00 -19.50
N VAL A 170 3.98 -5.21 -19.77
CA VAL A 170 3.88 -6.34 -18.84
C VAL A 170 5.25 -6.65 -18.24
N TYR A 171 5.28 -7.04 -16.98
CA TYR A 171 6.50 -7.48 -16.31
C TYR A 171 7.18 -8.60 -17.10
N GLN A 172 8.48 -8.48 -17.28
CA GLN A 172 9.32 -9.49 -17.91
C GLN A 172 10.26 -10.05 -16.85
N PRO A 173 10.22 -11.35 -16.56
CA PRO A 173 11.16 -11.97 -15.62
C PRO A 173 12.61 -11.74 -16.03
N ASP A 174 13.44 -11.35 -15.07
CA ASP A 174 14.88 -11.32 -15.20
C ASP A 174 15.42 -12.75 -15.10
N ALA A 175 16.02 -13.23 -16.20
CA ALA A 175 16.58 -14.58 -16.30
C ALA A 175 17.80 -14.81 -15.39
N THR A 176 18.42 -13.74 -14.87
CA THR A 176 19.53 -13.81 -13.91
C THR A 176 19.07 -13.94 -12.45
N GLN A 177 17.77 -13.79 -12.21
CA GLN A 177 17.16 -13.78 -10.88
C GLN A 177 16.36 -15.06 -10.62
N SER A 178 16.16 -15.37 -9.34
CA SER A 178 15.33 -16.52 -8.95
C SER A 178 13.86 -16.29 -9.29
N ALA A 179 13.08 -17.39 -9.33
CA ALA A 179 11.63 -17.29 -9.50
C ALA A 179 10.96 -16.51 -8.35
N GLU A 180 11.46 -16.68 -7.12
CA GLU A 180 10.99 -15.95 -5.94
C GLU A 180 11.27 -14.44 -6.07
N TRP A 181 12.47 -14.05 -6.50
CA TRP A 181 12.80 -12.65 -6.72
C TRP A 181 11.91 -12.02 -7.80
N ASN A 182 11.72 -12.71 -8.93
CA ASN A 182 10.85 -12.25 -10.01
C ASN A 182 9.39 -12.13 -9.57
N ARG A 183 8.92 -13.04 -8.70
CA ARG A 183 7.59 -12.95 -8.10
C ARG A 183 7.46 -11.71 -7.21
N GLY A 184 8.48 -11.44 -6.39
CA GLY A 184 8.54 -10.24 -5.56
C GLY A 184 8.51 -8.96 -6.37
N ALA A 185 9.35 -8.88 -7.39
CA ALA A 185 9.41 -7.75 -8.33
C ALA A 185 8.06 -7.50 -9.00
N TYR A 186 7.41 -8.55 -9.51
CA TYR A 186 6.09 -8.47 -10.12
C TYR A 186 5.03 -7.85 -9.18
N LEU A 187 5.03 -8.27 -7.91
CA LEU A 187 4.08 -7.77 -6.92
C LEU A 187 4.42 -6.34 -6.48
N VAL A 188 5.69 -6.03 -6.21
CA VAL A 188 6.14 -4.71 -5.73
C VAL A 188 6.03 -3.63 -6.81
N GLU A 189 6.42 -3.95 -8.05
CA GLU A 189 6.37 -3.01 -9.17
C GLU A 189 5.00 -2.95 -9.86
N GLY A 190 4.20 -4.00 -9.73
CA GLY A 190 2.86 -4.12 -10.31
C GLY A 190 1.76 -3.68 -9.35
N LEU A 191 1.00 -4.65 -8.85
CA LEU A 191 -0.19 -4.38 -8.04
C LEU A 191 0.11 -3.67 -6.71
N GLY A 192 1.21 -4.02 -6.03
CA GLY A 192 1.61 -3.34 -4.79
C GLY A 192 2.16 -1.94 -4.99
N HIS A 193 2.47 -1.54 -6.24
CA HIS A 193 2.85 -0.20 -6.68
C HIS A 193 3.76 0.58 -5.71
N CYS A 194 4.70 -0.09 -5.03
CA CYS A 194 5.35 0.47 -3.85
C CYS A 194 6.18 1.72 -4.18
N SER A 195 6.66 1.80 -5.42
CA SER A 195 7.40 2.95 -5.94
C SER A 195 6.59 4.25 -5.94
N MET A 196 5.25 4.21 -5.90
CA MET A 196 4.40 5.42 -5.88
C MET A 196 4.57 6.26 -4.62
N CYS A 197 4.79 5.62 -3.47
CA CYS A 197 5.04 6.33 -2.22
C CYS A 197 6.54 6.36 -1.90
N HIS A 198 7.24 5.25 -2.14
CA HIS A 198 8.65 5.10 -1.76
C HIS A 198 9.64 5.66 -2.79
N THR A 199 9.20 6.52 -3.72
CA THR A 199 10.06 7.27 -4.64
C THR A 199 9.73 8.75 -4.54
N ALA A 200 10.74 9.61 -4.60
CA ALA A 200 10.52 11.04 -4.62
C ALA A 200 9.59 11.46 -5.78
N ILE A 201 8.54 12.23 -5.45
CA ILE A 201 7.58 12.80 -6.40
C ILE A 201 8.03 14.24 -6.74
N ASN A 202 8.09 14.57 -8.03
CA ASN A 202 8.43 15.92 -8.48
C ASN A 202 7.22 16.87 -8.49
N ALA A 203 7.44 18.14 -8.82
CA ALA A 203 6.39 19.17 -8.87
C ALA A 203 5.27 18.90 -9.88
N LEU A 204 5.48 18.02 -10.87
CA LEU A 204 4.47 17.58 -11.83
C LEU A 204 3.68 16.34 -11.36
N GLY A 205 3.91 15.88 -10.12
CA GLY A 205 3.26 14.70 -9.57
C GLY A 205 3.78 13.37 -10.12
N GLY A 206 4.95 13.36 -10.78
CA GLY A 206 5.58 12.17 -11.33
C GLY A 206 6.72 11.65 -10.46
N ASN A 207 6.89 10.33 -10.40
CA ASN A 207 8.03 9.69 -9.73
C ASN A 207 9.35 10.01 -10.43
N VAL A 208 10.36 10.40 -9.64
CA VAL A 208 11.72 10.65 -10.11
C VAL A 208 12.45 9.33 -10.28
N LYS A 209 12.51 8.81 -11.51
CA LYS A 209 13.08 7.49 -11.83
C LYS A 209 14.52 7.28 -11.31
N SER A 210 15.36 8.31 -11.31
CA SER A 210 16.73 8.21 -10.79
C SER A 210 16.78 7.95 -9.28
N LYS A 211 15.71 8.27 -8.55
CA LYS A 211 15.56 8.08 -7.10
C LYS A 211 14.60 6.95 -6.73
N ALA A 212 14.40 5.99 -7.63
CA ALA A 212 13.47 4.88 -7.43
C ALA A 212 13.74 4.17 -6.09
N PHE A 213 12.70 4.02 -5.28
CA PHE A 213 12.75 3.36 -3.96
C PHE A 213 13.61 4.07 -2.89
N GLU A 214 14.12 5.28 -3.15
CA GLU A 214 14.94 6.02 -2.18
C GLU A 214 14.12 6.67 -1.04
N GLY A 215 12.79 6.59 -1.10
CA GLY A 215 11.88 7.24 -0.17
C GLY A 215 11.41 8.61 -0.68
N GLY A 216 10.41 9.16 0.00
CA GLY A 216 9.80 10.42 -0.41
C GLY A 216 8.73 10.91 0.56
N LEU A 217 8.53 12.22 0.59
CA LEU A 217 7.38 12.82 1.28
C LEU A 217 6.13 12.55 0.46
N ILE A 218 5.10 11.99 1.09
CA ILE A 218 3.75 11.83 0.53
C ILE A 218 3.06 13.20 0.63
N PRO A 219 2.82 13.89 -0.49
CA PRO A 219 2.27 15.24 -0.47
C PRO A 219 0.89 15.28 0.19
N ILE A 220 0.58 16.38 0.88
CA ILE A 220 -0.68 16.64 1.62
C ILE A 220 -0.89 15.76 2.85
N GLN A 221 -0.65 14.45 2.75
CA GLN A 221 -0.77 13.53 3.88
C GLN A 221 0.31 13.78 4.95
N ASN A 222 1.39 14.47 4.57
CA ASN A 222 2.51 14.82 5.45
C ASN A 222 3.07 13.59 6.15
N TRP A 223 3.21 12.48 5.43
CA TRP A 223 3.92 11.30 5.88
C TRP A 223 5.14 11.09 5.00
N TYR A 224 6.25 10.65 5.58
CA TYR A 224 7.44 10.29 4.84
C TYR A 224 7.47 8.78 4.63
N ALA A 225 7.45 8.34 3.37
CA ALA A 225 7.67 6.96 2.99
C ALA A 225 9.19 6.67 3.02
N PRO A 226 9.70 5.81 3.92
CA PRO A 226 11.14 5.58 4.06
C PRO A 226 11.77 4.94 2.81
N SER A 227 13.10 4.96 2.70
CA SER A 227 13.80 4.24 1.63
C SER A 227 13.53 2.73 1.74
N LEU A 228 13.31 2.07 0.60
CA LEU A 228 13.24 0.60 0.52
C LEU A 228 14.53 -0.02 -0.03
N THR A 229 15.54 0.79 -0.35
CA THR A 229 16.84 0.29 -0.84
C THR A 229 17.58 -0.51 0.23
N SER A 230 18.59 -1.29 -0.15
CA SER A 230 19.49 -1.96 0.80
C SER A 230 20.47 -1.02 1.54
N ASN A 231 20.24 0.30 1.53
CA ASN A 231 21.01 1.25 2.32
C ASN A 231 20.83 0.94 3.82
N LYS A 232 21.94 0.88 4.57
CA LYS A 232 21.95 0.60 6.01
C LYS A 232 21.54 1.80 6.86
N GLU A 233 21.73 3.02 6.36
CA GLU A 233 21.44 4.28 7.07
C GLU A 233 19.96 4.68 6.98
N ALA A 234 19.27 4.35 5.88
CA ALA A 234 17.89 4.79 5.67
C ALA A 234 16.95 3.70 5.12
N GLY A 235 17.47 2.52 4.77
CA GLY A 235 16.74 1.46 4.11
C GLY A 235 16.79 0.11 4.83
N LEU A 236 16.64 -0.98 4.07
CA LEU A 236 16.48 -2.35 4.57
C LEU A 236 17.79 -3.12 4.75
N GLY A 237 18.95 -2.47 4.61
CA GLY A 237 20.25 -3.13 4.55
C GLY A 237 20.59 -4.02 5.76
N ASP A 238 20.21 -3.59 6.97
CA ASP A 238 20.43 -4.32 8.21
C ASP A 238 19.17 -5.03 8.74
N TRP A 239 18.07 -5.02 7.98
CA TRP A 239 16.84 -5.70 8.37
C TRP A 239 16.94 -7.20 8.09
N SER A 240 16.49 -8.03 9.04
CA SER A 240 16.33 -9.46 8.78
C SER A 240 15.19 -9.71 7.80
N MET A 241 15.16 -10.89 7.17
CA MET A 241 14.04 -11.24 6.31
C MET A 241 12.73 -11.30 7.09
N ASP A 242 12.77 -11.82 8.32
CA ASP A 242 11.59 -11.96 9.17
C ASP A 242 11.07 -10.60 9.64
N ASP A 243 11.94 -9.60 9.83
CA ASP A 243 11.49 -8.24 10.14
C ASP A 243 10.76 -7.59 8.97
N ILE A 244 11.25 -7.77 7.73
CA ILE A 244 10.58 -7.22 6.54
C ILE A 244 9.24 -7.93 6.34
N VAL A 245 9.21 -9.26 6.43
CA VAL A 245 7.97 -10.05 6.29
C VAL A 245 6.97 -9.70 7.41
N GLY A 246 7.42 -9.59 8.66
CA GLY A 246 6.60 -9.17 9.79
C GLY A 246 5.99 -7.79 9.57
N LEU A 247 6.80 -6.82 9.15
CA LEU A 247 6.34 -5.46 8.89
C LEU A 247 5.29 -5.43 7.76
N LEU A 248 5.52 -6.13 6.65
CA LEU A 248 4.60 -6.15 5.51
C LEU A 248 3.31 -6.93 5.79
N HIS A 249 3.38 -8.05 6.52
CA HIS A 249 2.22 -8.93 6.72
C HIS A 249 1.42 -8.56 7.98
N ALA A 250 2.11 -8.30 9.10
CA ALA A 250 1.48 -8.03 10.39
C ALA A 250 1.37 -6.54 10.70
N GLY A 251 2.14 -5.70 10.00
CA GLY A 251 2.26 -4.27 10.29
C GLY A 251 3.28 -3.94 11.40
N VAL A 252 3.95 -4.95 11.95
CA VAL A 252 4.89 -4.82 13.09
C VAL A 252 6.06 -5.80 12.94
N SER A 253 7.22 -5.42 13.47
CA SER A 253 8.46 -6.20 13.47
C SER A 253 9.31 -5.87 14.69
N ASN A 254 10.46 -6.53 14.86
CA ASN A 254 11.38 -6.15 15.93
C ASN A 254 12.09 -4.81 15.68
N ARG A 255 11.97 -4.27 14.46
CA ARG A 255 12.60 -3.01 14.03
C ARG A 255 11.64 -1.83 14.07
N GLY A 256 10.33 -2.06 14.05
CA GLY A 256 9.35 -1.00 13.97
C GLY A 256 7.95 -1.48 13.62
N ALA A 257 7.02 -0.53 13.57
CA ALA A 257 5.65 -0.72 13.17
C ALA A 257 5.27 0.29 12.08
N VAL A 258 4.30 -0.08 11.22
CA VAL A 258 3.74 0.83 10.21
C VAL A 258 2.64 1.69 10.83
N TYR A 259 2.55 2.93 10.38
CA TYR A 259 1.52 3.89 10.77
C TYR A 259 1.06 4.69 9.55
N GLY A 260 -0.05 5.41 9.70
CA GLY A 260 -0.59 6.28 8.65
C GLY A 260 -0.90 5.48 7.37
N PRO A 261 -0.52 5.99 6.17
CA PRO A 261 -0.88 5.37 4.90
C PRO A 261 -0.38 3.94 4.74
N MET A 262 0.80 3.62 5.29
CA MET A 262 1.33 2.26 5.23
C MET A 262 0.53 1.29 6.12
N ALA A 263 -0.10 1.78 7.20
CA ALA A 263 -1.01 0.96 8.00
C ALA A 263 -2.28 0.60 7.22
N GLU A 264 -2.83 1.52 6.41
CA GLU A 264 -3.94 1.22 5.50
C GLU A 264 -3.55 0.15 4.48
N VAL A 265 -2.38 0.29 3.85
CA VAL A 265 -1.87 -0.71 2.87
C VAL A 265 -1.76 -2.10 3.49
N VAL A 266 -1.24 -2.20 4.71
CA VAL A 266 -1.18 -3.50 5.40
C VAL A 266 -2.58 -4.00 5.76
N TYR A 267 -3.44 -3.12 6.26
CA TYR A 267 -4.79 -3.47 6.70
C TYR A 267 -5.69 -3.92 5.55
N ASP A 268 -5.71 -3.22 4.42
CA ASP A 268 -6.63 -3.53 3.32
C ASP A 268 -6.07 -4.54 2.31
N SER A 269 -4.74 -4.64 2.19
CA SER A 269 -4.04 -5.43 1.16
C SER A 269 -3.08 -6.48 1.71
N LEU A 270 -1.91 -6.08 2.24
CA LEU A 270 -0.79 -7.01 2.40
C LEU A 270 -1.05 -8.15 3.39
N GLN A 271 -1.91 -7.94 4.40
CA GLN A 271 -2.26 -8.98 5.36
C GLN A 271 -3.04 -10.16 4.75
N TYR A 272 -3.57 -10.01 3.53
CA TYR A 272 -4.31 -11.05 2.80
C TYR A 272 -3.44 -11.84 1.83
N LEU A 273 -2.18 -11.43 1.65
CA LEU A 273 -1.25 -12.14 0.77
C LEU A 273 -0.75 -13.42 1.43
N SER A 274 -0.41 -14.40 0.59
CA SER A 274 0.25 -15.62 1.05
C SER A 274 1.63 -15.26 1.64
N GLU A 275 2.09 -16.05 2.62
CA GLU A 275 3.42 -15.85 3.19
C GLU A 275 4.53 -15.93 2.14
N ASP A 276 4.40 -16.83 1.16
CA ASP A 276 5.34 -16.97 0.06
C ASP A 276 5.44 -15.70 -0.78
N ASP A 277 4.30 -15.06 -1.08
CA ASP A 277 4.29 -13.80 -1.83
C ASP A 277 4.86 -12.64 -1.02
N VAL A 278 4.54 -12.53 0.28
CA VAL A 278 5.14 -11.49 1.13
C VAL A 278 6.65 -11.71 1.27
N ARG A 279 7.09 -12.96 1.40
CA ARG A 279 8.52 -13.31 1.42
C ARG A 279 9.20 -12.98 0.10
N ALA A 280 8.57 -13.29 -1.03
CA ALA A 280 9.07 -12.93 -2.35
C ALA A 280 9.23 -11.40 -2.50
N MET A 281 8.22 -10.62 -2.08
CA MET A 281 8.32 -9.16 -2.03
C MET A 281 9.51 -8.71 -1.19
N ALA A 282 9.69 -9.29 0.00
CA ALA A 282 10.81 -8.97 0.87
C ALA A 282 12.17 -9.33 0.26
N VAL A 283 12.28 -10.46 -0.47
CA VAL A 283 13.50 -10.86 -1.21
C VAL A 283 13.84 -9.83 -2.28
N TYR A 284 12.86 -9.40 -3.06
CA TYR A 284 13.06 -8.35 -4.06
C TYR A 284 13.50 -7.03 -3.43
N LEU A 285 12.78 -6.55 -2.41
CA LEU A 285 13.08 -5.28 -1.74
C LEU A 285 14.48 -5.27 -1.12
N LYS A 286 14.89 -6.37 -0.48
CA LYS A 286 16.22 -6.48 0.12
C LYS A 286 17.35 -6.51 -0.92
N ALA A 287 17.06 -6.97 -2.15
CA ALA A 287 18.01 -6.99 -3.25
C ALA A 287 18.13 -5.63 -3.97
N LEU A 288 17.28 -4.65 -3.68
CA LEU A 288 17.37 -3.32 -4.28
C LEU A 288 18.73 -2.69 -3.95
N PRO A 289 19.44 -2.12 -4.94
CA PRO A 289 20.79 -1.63 -4.74
C PRO A 289 20.81 -0.48 -3.73
N ALA A 290 21.80 -0.49 -2.85
CA ALA A 290 22.07 0.66 -1.99
C ALA A 290 22.45 1.85 -2.88
N ARG A 291 21.61 2.87 -2.92
CA ARG A 291 21.93 4.12 -3.60
C ARG A 291 22.38 5.13 -2.56
N SER A 292 23.66 5.48 -2.64
CA SER A 292 24.33 6.44 -1.78
C SER A 292 23.97 7.86 -2.23
N GLY A 293 22.89 8.40 -1.69
CA GLY A 293 22.50 9.80 -1.87
C GLY A 293 22.60 10.60 -0.57
N ASP A 294 22.13 10.02 0.53
CA ASP A 294 22.01 10.74 1.80
C ASP A 294 23.11 10.33 2.76
N LYS A 295 24.36 10.74 2.47
CA LYS A 295 25.26 10.99 3.60
C LYS A 295 24.66 12.18 4.32
N SER A 296 24.08 11.99 5.50
CA SER A 296 23.66 13.13 6.33
C SER A 296 24.82 14.10 6.45
N GLU A 297 24.65 15.31 5.88
CA GLU A 297 25.61 16.38 6.11
C GLU A 297 25.69 16.63 7.62
N PRO A 298 26.88 16.93 8.15
CA PRO A 298 27.03 17.25 9.56
C PRO A 298 26.06 18.40 9.92
N PRO A 299 25.33 18.30 11.05
CA PRO A 299 24.43 19.36 11.45
C PRO A 299 25.20 20.69 11.57
N SER A 300 24.58 21.79 11.11
CA SER A 300 25.19 23.12 11.21
C SER A 300 25.40 23.52 12.67
N GLN A 301 26.31 24.47 12.94
CA GLN A 301 26.58 24.93 14.31
C GLN A 301 25.32 25.40 15.05
N ALA A 302 24.42 26.11 14.36
CA ALA A 302 23.14 26.54 14.92
C ALA A 302 22.25 25.35 15.33
N VAL A 303 22.28 24.27 14.54
CA VAL A 303 21.55 23.03 14.83
C VAL A 303 22.17 22.30 16.03
N VAL A 304 23.50 22.28 16.17
CA VAL A 304 24.20 21.71 17.33
C VAL A 304 23.94 22.52 18.61
N GLU A 305 23.89 23.85 18.54
CA GLU A 305 23.54 24.72 19.67
C GLU A 305 22.08 24.53 20.11
N GLN A 306 21.17 24.41 19.15
CA GLN A 306 19.76 24.10 19.41
C GLN A 306 19.61 22.69 20.03
N GLN A 307 20.37 21.70 19.57
CA GLN A 307 20.41 20.37 20.18
C GLN A 307 20.85 20.44 21.64
N THR A 308 21.94 21.17 21.91
CA THR A 308 22.54 21.27 23.24
C THR A 308 21.60 21.96 24.23
N SER A 309 20.88 23.00 23.78
CA SER A 309 19.92 23.73 24.61
C SER A 309 18.61 22.97 24.87
N LEU A 310 18.08 22.23 23.90
CA LEU A 310 16.82 21.49 24.03
C LEU A 310 16.97 20.12 24.69
N SER A 311 18.16 19.50 24.65
CA SER A 311 18.38 18.14 25.15
C SER A 311 17.95 17.90 26.60
N PRO A 312 18.22 18.80 27.58
CA PRO A 312 17.77 18.59 28.96
C PRO A 312 16.24 18.57 29.11
N LEU A 313 15.54 19.48 28.40
CA LEU A 313 14.08 19.52 28.39
C LEU A 313 13.52 18.27 27.69
N GLY A 314 14.06 17.92 26.53
CA GLY A 314 13.66 16.74 25.77
C GLY A 314 13.83 15.45 26.56
N LYS A 315 14.95 15.30 27.28
CA LYS A 315 15.17 14.16 28.18
C LYS A 315 14.14 14.12 29.31
N LYS A 316 13.89 15.26 29.96
CA LYS A 316 12.90 15.34 31.04
C LYS A 316 11.52 14.88 30.57
N ILE A 317 11.06 15.37 29.42
CA ILE A 317 9.79 14.98 28.82
C ILE A 317 9.79 13.48 28.48
N TYR A 318 10.89 12.97 27.89
CA TYR A 318 11.02 11.56 27.56
C TYR A 318 10.89 10.66 28.79
N ASP A 319 11.60 10.99 29.87
CA ASP A 319 11.56 10.23 31.12
C ASP A 319 10.15 10.24 31.74
N GLN A 320 9.41 11.35 31.59
CA GLN A 320 8.06 11.54 32.16
C GLN A 320 6.95 10.85 31.35
N HIS A 321 7.06 10.81 30.03
CA HIS A 321 5.94 10.47 29.15
C HIS A 321 6.19 9.30 28.19
N CYS A 322 7.45 8.96 27.94
CA CYS A 322 7.81 8.03 26.86
C CYS A 322 8.50 6.76 27.38
N ALA A 323 9.32 6.89 28.43
CA ALA A 323 10.19 5.83 28.90
C ALA A 323 9.46 4.60 29.46
N GLU A 324 8.20 4.73 29.88
CA GLU A 324 7.39 3.60 30.35
C GLU A 324 7.20 2.53 29.25
N CYS A 325 6.92 2.97 28.03
CA CYS A 325 6.73 2.07 26.89
C CYS A 325 8.03 1.87 26.08
N HIS A 326 8.81 2.94 25.88
CA HIS A 326 10.01 2.90 25.04
C HIS A 326 11.31 2.58 25.79
N ALA A 327 11.22 2.30 27.09
CA ALA A 327 12.34 2.07 28.00
C ALA A 327 13.30 3.27 28.16
N ALA A 328 14.12 3.25 29.22
CA ALA A 328 14.97 4.38 29.58
C ALA A 328 16.02 4.76 28.52
N GLN A 329 16.46 3.80 27.70
CA GLN A 329 17.41 4.06 26.60
C GLN A 329 16.82 3.82 25.21
N GLY A 330 15.50 3.94 25.07
CA GLY A 330 14.85 3.83 23.77
C GLY A 330 14.86 2.42 23.18
N GLN A 331 15.10 1.37 23.97
CA GLN A 331 15.12 0.00 23.46
C GLN A 331 13.73 -0.52 23.06
N GLY A 332 12.67 0.10 23.59
CA GLY A 332 11.31 -0.41 23.44
C GLY A 332 11.13 -1.79 24.05
N LYS A 333 10.03 -2.43 23.64
CA LYS A 333 9.70 -3.83 23.92
C LYS A 333 9.10 -4.42 22.64
N PRO A 334 9.93 -4.79 21.67
CA PRO A 334 9.41 -5.25 20.38
C PRO A 334 8.64 -6.57 20.51
N PRO A 335 7.65 -6.83 19.65
CA PRO A 335 7.17 -5.93 18.58
C PRO A 335 6.18 -4.86 19.08
N ASP A 336 5.72 -4.95 20.34
CA ASP A 336 4.63 -4.12 20.89
C ASP A 336 4.99 -2.63 20.98
N PHE A 337 6.19 -2.33 21.49
CA PHE A 337 6.72 -0.96 21.56
C PHE A 337 8.01 -0.89 20.75
N PRO A 338 8.03 -0.19 19.61
CA PRO A 338 9.18 -0.19 18.72
C PRO A 338 10.40 0.46 19.37
N PRO A 339 11.62 0.00 19.02
CA PRO A 339 12.84 0.63 19.50
C PRO A 339 12.95 2.04 18.90
N LEU A 340 13.32 3.02 19.71
CA LEU A 340 13.66 4.38 19.26
C LEU A 340 15.17 4.54 19.07
N ALA A 341 15.97 3.80 19.84
CA ALA A 341 17.41 3.73 19.66
C ALA A 341 17.78 2.89 18.43
N ASN A 342 18.74 3.38 17.64
CA ASN A 342 19.22 2.73 16.41
C ASN A 342 18.10 2.39 15.40
N ASN A 343 17.07 3.24 15.35
CA ASN A 343 15.95 3.11 14.44
C ASN A 343 16.08 4.09 13.28
N GLN A 344 16.21 3.57 12.06
CA GLN A 344 16.38 4.39 10.85
C GLN A 344 15.18 5.29 10.55
N SER A 345 13.98 4.87 10.94
CA SER A 345 12.79 5.71 10.80
C SER A 345 12.81 6.96 11.68
N ILE A 346 13.63 6.95 12.74
CA ILE A 346 13.81 8.06 13.66
C ILE A 346 14.93 8.97 13.18
N VAL A 347 16.04 8.43 12.65
CA VAL A 347 17.23 9.23 12.30
C VAL A 347 17.27 9.72 10.86
N MET A 348 16.31 9.32 10.02
CA MET A 348 16.18 9.83 8.65
C MET A 348 16.15 11.37 8.59
N HIS A 349 16.58 11.93 7.46
CA HIS A 349 16.65 13.38 7.26
C HIS A 349 15.30 14.08 7.57
N SER A 350 14.18 13.50 7.12
CA SER A 350 12.85 14.03 7.44
C SER A 350 12.49 13.76 8.90
N SER A 351 12.11 14.81 9.63
CA SER A 351 11.59 14.74 11.00
C SER A 351 10.07 14.51 11.05
N VAL A 352 9.40 14.43 9.89
CA VAL A 352 7.94 14.45 9.78
C VAL A 352 7.28 13.31 10.53
N ASN A 353 7.74 12.08 10.34
CA ASN A 353 7.16 10.90 10.98
C ASN A 353 7.27 10.94 12.52
N PRO A 354 8.46 11.15 13.12
CA PRO A 354 8.55 11.19 14.58
C PRO A 354 7.79 12.37 15.20
N ILE A 355 7.74 13.54 14.55
CA ILE A 355 6.92 14.67 15.02
C ILE A 355 5.44 14.28 15.03
N ARG A 356 4.93 13.74 13.91
CA ARG A 356 3.51 13.33 13.82
C ARG A 356 3.17 12.24 14.81
N MET A 357 4.08 11.30 15.06
CA MET A 357 3.85 10.22 16.00
C MET A 357 3.75 10.73 17.45
N VAL A 358 4.57 11.71 17.84
CA VAL A 358 4.42 12.37 19.15
C VAL A 358 3.13 13.20 19.22
N LEU A 359 2.80 13.97 18.19
CA LEU A 359 1.59 14.81 18.19
C LEU A 359 0.31 13.96 18.23
N ASN A 360 0.21 12.96 17.36
CA ASN A 360 -1.05 12.30 17.04
C ASN A 360 -1.17 10.89 17.61
N GLY A 361 -0.05 10.29 18.03
CA GLY A 361 -0.02 8.90 18.45
C GLY A 361 -0.60 7.98 17.37
N GLY A 362 -1.29 6.93 17.81
CA GLY A 362 -2.05 6.04 16.94
C GLY A 362 -1.69 4.57 17.14
N TYR A 363 -2.27 3.73 16.28
CA TYR A 363 -2.12 2.29 16.36
C TYR A 363 -1.49 1.76 15.06
N PRO A 364 -0.60 0.75 15.15
CA PRO A 364 -0.36 -0.16 14.04
C PRO A 364 -1.68 -0.81 13.58
N PRO A 365 -1.74 -1.33 12.35
CA PRO A 365 -2.96 -1.94 11.83
C PRO A 365 -3.34 -3.19 12.62
N GLY A 366 -4.63 -3.34 12.92
CA GLY A 366 -5.18 -4.59 13.45
C GLY A 366 -5.26 -5.64 12.35
N THR A 367 -4.36 -6.62 12.35
CA THR A 367 -4.28 -7.64 11.30
C THR A 367 -4.55 -9.04 11.86
N PHE A 368 -4.72 -10.04 10.99
CA PHE A 368 -4.80 -11.44 11.44
C PHE A 368 -3.57 -11.88 12.28
N LYS A 369 -2.40 -11.32 11.99
CA LYS A 369 -1.13 -11.61 12.69
C LYS A 369 -0.80 -10.61 13.81
N ASN A 370 -1.58 -9.55 13.95
CA ASN A 370 -1.49 -8.55 15.01
C ASN A 370 -2.90 -8.05 15.39
N PRO A 371 -3.75 -8.92 15.97
CA PRO A 371 -5.17 -8.60 16.15
C PRO A 371 -5.44 -7.59 17.27
N LYS A 372 -4.44 -7.32 18.13
CA LYS A 372 -4.54 -6.42 19.27
C LYS A 372 -3.29 -5.52 19.35
N PRO A 373 -3.12 -4.59 18.40
CA PRO A 373 -1.95 -3.73 18.35
C PRO A 373 -1.88 -2.81 19.57
N TYR A 374 -0.67 -2.62 20.11
CA TYR A 374 -0.40 -1.60 21.12
C TYR A 374 -0.33 -0.22 20.48
N GLY A 375 -1.02 0.76 21.08
CA GLY A 375 -1.08 2.14 20.58
C GLY A 375 -0.09 3.06 21.28
N MET A 376 0.30 4.13 20.60
CA MET A 376 1.01 5.27 21.17
C MET A 376 0.02 6.38 21.51
N PRO A 377 0.06 6.96 22.73
CA PRO A 377 -0.82 8.06 23.09
C PRO A 377 -0.49 9.36 22.31
N PRO A 378 -1.50 10.18 21.96
CA PRO A 378 -1.29 11.49 21.37
C PRO A 378 -0.85 12.53 22.41
N PHE A 379 0.16 13.34 22.10
CA PHE A 379 0.63 14.41 22.98
C PHE A 379 0.33 15.83 22.47
N ALA A 380 -0.40 15.98 21.36
CA ALA A 380 -0.71 17.30 20.81
C ALA A 380 -1.42 18.21 21.84
N GLN A 381 -2.33 17.70 22.67
CA GLN A 381 -3.04 18.55 23.62
C GLN A 381 -2.27 18.80 24.92
N SER A 382 -1.25 17.99 25.23
CA SER A 382 -0.53 18.04 26.51
C SER A 382 0.86 18.68 26.41
N LEU A 383 1.47 18.70 25.23
CA LEU A 383 2.80 19.26 25.00
C LEU A 383 2.74 20.43 24.01
N SER A 384 3.39 21.53 24.37
CA SER A 384 3.63 22.69 23.50
C SER A 384 4.56 22.35 22.33
N ASP A 385 4.62 23.23 21.32
CA ASP A 385 5.53 23.04 20.17
C ASP A 385 7.00 22.98 20.57
N VAL A 386 7.39 23.74 21.60
CA VAL A 386 8.75 23.72 22.16
C VAL A 386 9.03 22.37 22.82
N GLU A 387 8.10 21.84 23.59
CA GLU A 387 8.24 20.56 24.29
C GLU A 387 8.30 19.38 23.30
N VAL A 388 7.45 19.39 22.28
CA VAL A 388 7.48 18.38 21.20
C VAL A 388 8.80 18.48 20.42
N ALA A 389 9.23 19.69 20.03
CA ALA A 389 10.52 19.86 19.35
C ALA A 389 11.69 19.36 20.21
N ALA A 390 11.65 19.61 21.52
CA ALA A 390 12.67 19.15 22.45
C ALA A 390 12.71 17.62 22.59
N VAL A 391 11.57 16.96 22.84
CA VAL A 391 11.53 15.50 23.03
C VAL A 391 11.86 14.75 21.73
N VAL A 392 11.38 15.23 20.58
CA VAL A 392 11.72 14.63 19.28
C VAL A 392 13.21 14.82 18.97
N THR A 393 13.78 16.01 19.25
CA THR A 393 15.23 16.23 19.12
C THR A 393 16.03 15.28 20.00
N TYR A 394 15.63 15.10 21.27
CA TYR A 394 16.28 14.16 22.17
C TYR A 394 16.23 12.72 21.63
N ILE A 395 15.05 12.24 21.23
CA ILE A 395 14.87 10.90 20.65
C ILE A 395 15.76 10.72 19.40
N ARG A 396 15.87 11.73 18.54
CA ARG A 396 16.66 11.67 17.30
C ARG A 396 18.17 11.74 17.51
N THR A 397 18.64 12.11 18.69
CA THR A 397 20.07 12.36 18.96
C THR A 397 20.63 11.58 20.15
N ALA A 398 19.78 10.91 20.93
CA ALA A 398 20.18 10.07 22.05
C ALA A 398 20.56 8.64 21.62
N TRP A 399 21.24 7.92 22.51
CA TRP A 399 21.52 6.46 22.37
C TRP A 399 22.27 6.06 21.10
N GLY A 400 23.11 6.96 20.57
CA GLY A 400 23.87 6.74 19.34
C GLY A 400 23.13 7.13 18.07
N ASN A 401 21.89 7.63 18.17
CA ASN A 401 21.16 8.20 17.06
C ASN A 401 21.85 9.47 16.53
N ARG A 402 21.80 9.66 15.21
CA ARG A 402 22.47 10.77 14.49
C ARG A 402 21.49 11.60 13.65
N GLY A 403 20.23 11.65 14.08
CA GLY A 403 19.22 12.45 13.40
C GLY A 403 19.44 13.95 13.61
N THR A 404 18.86 14.76 12.74
CA THR A 404 18.87 16.22 12.87
C THR A 404 17.88 16.69 13.95
N PRO A 405 18.24 17.69 14.77
CA PRO A 405 17.32 18.40 15.65
C PRO A 405 16.08 18.94 14.92
N VAL A 406 14.99 19.05 15.68
CA VAL A 406 13.69 19.54 15.22
C VAL A 406 13.46 20.96 15.70
N SER A 407 12.97 21.80 14.81
CA SER A 407 12.54 23.17 15.11
C SER A 407 11.09 23.24 15.59
N VAL A 408 10.81 24.26 16.40
CA VAL A 408 9.44 24.60 16.84
C VAL A 408 8.52 24.87 15.64
N LYS A 409 9.07 25.48 14.58
CA LYS A 409 8.34 25.77 13.34
C LYS A 409 7.85 24.50 12.65
N GLU A 410 8.70 23.49 12.49
CA GLU A 410 8.29 22.20 11.90
C GLU A 410 7.16 21.54 12.69
N VAL A 411 7.22 21.61 14.02
CA VAL A 411 6.16 21.08 14.88
C VAL A 411 4.86 21.85 14.68
N ASN A 412 4.92 23.18 14.68
CA ASN A 412 3.74 24.02 14.50
C ASN A 412 3.03 23.75 13.16
N GLU A 413 3.81 23.63 12.08
CA GLU A 413 3.30 23.29 10.75
C GLU A 413 2.60 21.91 10.78
N LEU A 414 3.23 20.89 11.37
CA LEU A 414 2.69 19.52 11.41
C LEU A 414 1.52 19.35 12.39
N ARG A 415 1.42 20.18 13.43
CA ARG A 415 0.28 20.21 14.34
C ARG A 415 -0.99 20.68 13.65
N SER A 416 -0.86 21.59 12.70
CA SER A 416 -1.98 22.09 11.89
C SER A 416 -2.32 21.18 10.70
N ALA A 417 -1.47 20.18 10.42
CA ALA A 417 -1.66 19.29 9.29
C ALA A 417 -2.88 18.39 9.48
N PRO A 418 -3.73 18.19 8.45
CA PRO A 418 -4.87 17.31 8.54
C PRO A 418 -4.49 15.88 8.98
N LEU A 419 -5.40 15.27 9.74
CA LEU A 419 -5.43 13.84 10.03
C LEU A 419 -6.44 13.24 9.06
N TYR A 420 -5.96 12.36 8.19
CA TYR A 420 -6.78 11.64 7.21
C TYR A 420 -7.09 10.24 7.71
#